data_AF-A0A1Z4V3Q6-F1
#
_entry.id   AF-A0A1Z4V3Q6-F1
#
_cell.length_a   1.000
_cell.length_b   1.000
_cell.length_c   1.000
_cell.angle_alpha   90.00
_cell.angle_beta   90.00
_cell.angle_gamma   90.00
#
_symmetry.space_group_name_H-M   'P 1'
#
loop_
_entity.id
_entity.type
_entity.pdbx_description
1 polymer ?
#
loop_
_entity_poly.entity_id
_entity_poly.type
_entity_poly.pdbx_seq_one_letter_code
_entity_poly.pdbx_strand_id
1 'polypeptide(L)'
;MSVGKFIDIAELGKIPPNFIVSNYVPQMQVLQQASVFITHGGTNSTWEALINKVPLVVFPQGGDQYLVANRVEELNIGVWVKQKNIAPLKLRSLVEQIIKDEKIRSNVDLLSDSLIISGGTQKAVDKILEFKQRNSISHVLK
;
A
#
# COMPACT_ATOMS: atom_id res chain seq x y z
N MET A 1 5.38 -10.91 8.27
CA MET A 1 5.75 -9.57 8.80
C MET A 1 7.17 -9.27 8.37
N SER A 2 7.37 -8.16 7.65
CA SER A 2 8.71 -7.65 7.36
C SER A 2 9.13 -6.66 8.44
N VAL A 3 10.30 -6.84 9.06
CA VAL A 3 10.79 -5.98 10.17
C VAL A 3 11.91 -5.02 9.76
N GLY A 4 12.35 -5.09 8.50
CA GLY A 4 13.43 -4.25 8.00
C GLY A 4 14.80 -4.61 8.57
N LYS A 5 15.77 -3.71 8.41
CA LYS A 5 17.20 -3.98 8.73
C LYS A 5 17.60 -3.63 10.16
N PHE A 6 16.75 -2.89 10.88
CA PHE A 6 17.11 -2.27 12.17
C PHE A 6 16.53 -2.99 13.38
N ILE A 7 15.76 -4.06 13.16
CA ILE A 7 15.17 -4.88 14.22
C ILE A 7 15.83 -6.26 14.16
N ASP A 8 16.41 -6.69 15.28
CA ASP A 8 16.81 -8.07 15.47
C ASP A 8 15.56 -8.92 15.75
N ILE A 9 15.34 -9.94 14.93
CA ILE A 9 14.20 -10.85 15.07
C ILE A 9 14.26 -11.60 16.41
N ALA A 10 15.47 -11.86 16.94
CA ALA A 10 15.63 -12.53 18.23
C ALA A 10 15.04 -11.72 19.40
N GLU A 11 15.05 -10.39 19.30
CA GLU A 11 14.49 -9.50 20.33
C GLU A 11 12.96 -9.51 20.39
N LEU A 12 12.28 -10.06 19.37
CA LEU A 12 10.81 -10.17 19.34
C LEU A 12 10.27 -11.29 20.24
N GLY A 13 11.14 -12.11 20.83
CA GLY A 13 10.76 -13.20 21.72
C GLY A 13 10.09 -14.36 20.99
N LYS A 14 9.12 -15.02 21.66
CA LYS A 14 8.45 -16.21 21.11
C LYS A 14 7.47 -15.82 20.01
N ILE A 15 7.83 -16.12 18.76
CA ILE A 15 6.99 -15.92 17.58
C ILE A 15 5.94 -17.05 17.47
N PRO A 16 4.64 -16.75 17.31
CA PRO A 16 3.62 -17.77 17.10
C PRO A 16 3.84 -18.57 15.80
N PRO A 17 3.42 -19.85 15.74
CA PRO A 17 3.70 -20.71 14.59
C PRO A 17 3.02 -20.26 13.28
N ASN A 18 2.00 -19.41 13.36
CA ASN A 18 1.29 -18.84 12.22
C ASN A 18 1.91 -17.52 11.71
N PHE A 19 3.10 -17.15 12.18
CA PHE A 19 3.80 -15.95 11.75
C PHE A 19 5.06 -16.32 10.97
N ILE A 20 5.20 -15.74 9.78
CA ILE A 20 6.48 -15.66 9.08
C ILE A 20 7.05 -14.28 9.36
N VAL A 21 8.23 -14.22 9.98
CA VAL A 21 8.93 -12.96 10.30
C VAL A 21 10.26 -12.94 9.56
N SER A 22 10.56 -11.85 8.85
CA SER A 22 11.78 -11.71 8.07
C SER A 22 12.21 -10.24 8.00
N ASN A 23 13.50 -9.96 7.79
CA ASN A 23 13.99 -8.60 7.54
C ASN A 23 13.55 -8.06 6.17
N TYR A 24 13.26 -8.96 5.23
CA TYR A 24 12.79 -8.64 3.89
C TYR A 24 11.83 -9.72 3.36
N VAL A 25 10.84 -9.30 2.59
CA VAL A 25 9.94 -10.19 1.86
C VAL A 25 9.75 -9.66 0.43
N PRO A 26 9.50 -10.52 -0.56
CA PRO A 26 9.07 -10.09 -1.89
C PRO A 26 7.64 -9.53 -1.81
N GLN A 27 7.50 -8.27 -1.39
CA GLN A 27 6.21 -7.65 -1.02
C GLN A 27 5.12 -7.87 -2.07
N MET A 28 5.43 -7.66 -3.35
CA MET A 28 4.48 -7.89 -4.45
C MET A 28 3.93 -9.32 -4.49
N GLN A 29 4.78 -10.33 -4.30
CA GLN A 29 4.35 -11.73 -4.29
C GLN A 29 3.49 -12.06 -3.07
N VAL A 30 3.80 -11.44 -1.92
CA VAL A 30 2.99 -11.59 -0.70
C VAL A 30 1.62 -10.92 -0.88
N LEU A 31 1.58 -9.73 -1.48
CA LEU A 31 0.35 -8.97 -1.71
C LEU A 31 -0.62 -9.71 -2.64
N GLN A 32 -0.14 -10.48 -3.62
CA GLN A 32 -0.99 -11.32 -4.47
C GLN A 32 -1.81 -12.38 -3.71
N GLN A 33 -1.40 -12.70 -2.48
CA GLN A 33 -2.08 -13.68 -1.62
C GLN A 33 -2.67 -13.05 -0.36
N ALA A 34 -2.53 -11.74 -0.17
CA ALA A 34 -2.92 -11.06 1.05
C ALA A 34 -4.39 -10.63 1.00
N SER A 35 -5.12 -10.83 2.11
CA SER A 35 -6.50 -10.32 2.24
C SER A 35 -6.54 -8.88 2.76
N VAL A 36 -5.53 -8.45 3.52
CA VAL A 36 -5.37 -7.12 4.12
C VAL A 36 -3.88 -6.80 4.22
N PHE A 37 -3.52 -5.53 4.05
CA PHE A 37 -2.16 -5.06 4.28
C PHE A 37 -2.10 -3.99 5.38
N ILE A 38 -1.40 -4.31 6.46
CA ILE A 38 -1.04 -3.35 7.51
C ILE A 38 0.25 -2.65 7.08
N THR A 39 0.18 -1.33 6.88
CA THR A 39 1.25 -0.55 6.26
C THR A 39 1.41 0.80 6.94
N HIS A 40 2.58 1.42 6.76
CA HIS A 40 2.79 2.81 7.15
C HIS A 40 2.19 3.80 6.15
N GLY A 41 1.67 3.34 5.01
CA GLY A 41 1.06 4.23 4.02
C GLY A 41 2.06 4.92 3.10
N GLY A 42 3.26 4.34 2.91
CA GLY A 42 4.17 4.78 1.86
C GLY A 42 3.47 4.68 0.49
N THR A 43 3.65 5.70 -0.35
CA THR A 43 2.93 5.83 -1.62
C THR A 43 3.09 4.58 -2.48
N ASN A 44 4.32 4.11 -2.74
CA ASN A 44 4.55 2.90 -3.55
C ASN A 44 3.85 1.66 -2.98
N SER A 45 4.02 1.38 -1.69
CA SER A 45 3.40 0.21 -1.05
C SER A 45 1.87 0.26 -1.08
N THR A 46 1.29 1.47 -1.04
CA THR A 46 -0.15 1.70 -1.18
C THR A 46 -0.60 1.35 -2.60
N TRP A 47 0.11 1.83 -3.62
CA TRP A 47 -0.15 1.49 -5.02
C TRP A 47 -0.06 -0.02 -5.29
N GLU A 48 1.00 -0.66 -4.78
CA GLU A 48 1.21 -2.10 -4.91
C GLU A 48 0.05 -2.90 -4.30
N ALA A 49 -0.43 -2.50 -3.12
CA ALA A 49 -1.57 -3.15 -2.48
C ALA A 49 -2.86 -2.98 -3.30
N LEU A 50 -3.13 -1.77 -3.79
CA LEU A 50 -4.33 -1.48 -4.57
C LEU A 50 -4.33 -2.21 -5.92
N ILE A 51 -3.19 -2.30 -6.61
CA ILE A 51 -3.07 -3.10 -7.84
C ILE A 51 -3.37 -4.58 -7.57
N ASN A 52 -3.02 -5.09 -6.39
CA ASN A 52 -3.34 -6.46 -5.97
C ASN A 52 -4.71 -6.59 -5.28
N LYS A 53 -5.56 -5.55 -5.33
CA LYS A 53 -6.90 -5.54 -4.73
C LYS A 53 -6.90 -5.82 -3.21
N VAL A 54 -5.86 -5.31 -2.52
CA VAL A 54 -5.68 -5.51 -1.08
C VAL A 54 -6.09 -4.25 -0.31
N PRO A 55 -7.11 -4.31 0.56
CA PRO A 55 -7.49 -3.21 1.44
C PRO A 55 -6.42 -2.92 2.50
N LEU A 56 -6.43 -1.68 3.01
CA LEU A 56 -5.34 -1.14 3.81
C LEU A 56 -5.70 -0.88 5.27
N VAL A 57 -4.75 -1.11 6.17
CA VAL A 57 -4.76 -0.59 7.55
C VAL A 57 -3.52 0.28 7.71
N VAL A 58 -3.69 1.59 7.84
CA VAL A 58 -2.61 2.56 7.70
C VAL A 58 -2.19 3.14 9.05
N PHE A 59 -0.89 3.04 9.35
CA PHE A 59 -0.20 3.61 10.51
C PHE A 59 0.88 4.59 10.05
N PRO A 60 0.52 5.83 9.65
CA PRO A 60 1.48 6.79 9.13
C PRO A 60 2.54 7.16 10.16
N GLN A 61 3.79 7.26 9.71
CA GLN A 61 4.95 7.59 10.52
C GLN A 61 5.50 8.99 10.23
N GLY A 62 5.27 9.54 9.03
CA GLY A 62 5.81 10.85 8.64
C GLY A 62 5.41 11.30 7.24
N GLY A 63 5.55 12.60 6.97
CA GLY A 63 5.51 13.16 5.60
C GLY A 63 4.19 12.94 4.87
N ASP A 64 4.29 12.48 3.62
CA ASP A 64 3.17 12.23 2.70
C ASP A 64 2.25 11.08 3.14
N GLN A 65 2.72 10.21 4.05
CA GLN A 65 1.96 9.06 4.54
C GLN A 65 0.65 9.45 5.21
N TYR A 66 0.58 10.63 5.85
CA TYR A 66 -0.66 11.14 6.44
C TYR A 66 -1.69 11.52 5.36
N LEU A 67 -1.24 12.06 4.22
CA LEU A 67 -2.11 12.36 3.09
C LEU A 67 -2.65 11.07 2.45
N VAL A 68 -1.79 10.06 2.35
CA VAL A 68 -2.19 8.72 1.89
C VAL A 68 -3.21 8.11 2.84
N ALA A 69 -2.96 8.14 4.16
CA ALA A 69 -3.89 7.61 5.16
C ALA A 69 -5.25 8.30 5.11
N ASN A 70 -5.27 9.63 4.94
CA ASN A 70 -6.50 10.39 4.75
C ASN A 70 -7.24 9.97 3.47
N ARG A 71 -6.53 9.80 2.34
CA ARG A 71 -7.15 9.31 1.10
C ARG A 71 -7.71 7.90 1.23
N VAL A 72 -7.05 7.03 1.99
CA VAL A 72 -7.54 5.68 2.26
C VAL A 72 -8.88 5.70 3.00
N GLU A 73 -9.02 6.56 4.02
CA GLU A 73 -10.31 6.74 4.72
C GLU A 73 -11.36 7.39 3.80
N GLU A 74 -11.01 8.48 3.11
CA GLU A 74 -11.94 9.22 2.24
C GLU A 74 -12.53 8.36 1.12
N LEU A 75 -11.73 7.48 0.53
CA LEU A 75 -12.16 6.56 -0.52
C LEU A 75 -12.79 5.27 0.02
N ASN A 76 -12.78 5.08 1.34
CA ASN A 76 -13.25 3.87 2.01
C ASN A 76 -12.65 2.59 1.38
N ILE A 77 -11.32 2.58 1.25
CA ILE A 77 -10.51 1.46 0.72
C ILE A 77 -9.64 0.80 1.82
N GLY A 78 -9.92 1.15 3.06
CA GLY A 78 -9.15 0.79 4.23
C GLY A 78 -9.41 1.77 5.36
N VAL A 79 -8.56 1.74 6.38
CA VAL A 79 -8.71 2.58 7.57
C VAL A 79 -7.39 3.22 7.96
N TRP A 80 -7.46 4.45 8.48
CA TRP A 80 -6.34 5.09 9.15
C TRP A 80 -6.45 4.89 10.65
N VAL A 81 -5.46 4.21 11.23
CA VAL A 81 -5.36 4.08 12.69
C VAL A 81 -4.66 5.32 13.25
N LYS A 82 -5.46 6.23 13.81
CA LYS A 82 -4.99 7.52 14.38
C LYS A 82 -4.30 7.37 15.73
N GLN A 83 -4.55 6.27 16.43
CA GLN A 83 -3.88 6.00 17.71
C GLN A 83 -2.46 5.47 17.46
N LYS A 84 -1.45 6.07 18.11
CA LYS A 84 -0.07 5.54 18.08
C LYS A 84 0.01 4.11 18.61
N ASN A 85 -0.79 3.81 19.65
CA ASN A 85 -0.88 2.50 20.26
C ASN A 85 -2.30 1.98 20.12
N ILE A 86 -2.45 0.83 19.46
CA ILE A 86 -3.71 0.09 19.34
C ILE A 86 -3.62 -1.17 20.20
N ALA A 87 -4.67 -1.47 20.95
CA ALA A 87 -4.74 -2.73 21.69
C ALA A 87 -4.77 -3.90 20.70
N PRO A 88 -4.06 -5.02 20.95
CA PRO A 88 -4.00 -6.16 20.03
C PRO A 88 -5.37 -6.70 19.61
N LEU A 89 -6.31 -6.80 20.55
CA LEU A 89 -7.68 -7.25 20.27
C LEU A 89 -8.41 -6.27 19.35
N LYS A 90 -8.21 -4.96 19.52
CA LYS A 90 -8.81 -3.93 18.66
C LYS A 90 -8.26 -4.00 17.25
N LEU A 91 -6.95 -4.21 17.09
CA LEU A 91 -6.33 -4.41 15.76
C LEU A 91 -6.88 -5.66 15.07
N ARG A 92 -7.02 -6.76 15.81
CA ARG A 92 -7.62 -7.99 15.29
C ARG A 92 -9.06 -7.75 14.80
N SER A 93 -9.91 -7.16 15.65
CA SER A 93 -11.30 -6.87 15.27
C SER A 93 -11.40 -5.95 14.07
N LEU A 94 -10.52 -4.95 13.97
CA LEU A 94 -10.45 -4.03 12.84
C LEU A 94 -10.13 -4.77 11.52
N VAL A 95 -9.13 -5.65 11.54
CA VAL A 95 -8.77 -6.48 10.37
C VAL A 95 -9.92 -7.42 10.00
N GLU A 96 -10.55 -8.07 10.97
CA GLU A 96 -11.70 -8.95 10.75
C GLU A 96 -12.91 -8.21 10.15
N GLN A 97 -13.13 -6.94 10.55
CA GLN A 97 -14.16 -6.08 9.98
C GLN A 97 -13.85 -5.73 8.52
N ILE A 98 -12.64 -5.28 8.23
CA ILE A 98 -12.22 -4.89 6.87
C ILE A 98 -12.32 -6.06 5.89
N ILE A 99 -11.96 -7.27 6.31
CA ILE A 99 -12.06 -8.48 5.47
C ILE A 99 -13.52 -8.75 5.06
N LYS A 100 -14.48 -8.44 5.93
CA LYS A 100 -15.91 -8.72 5.75
C LYS A 100 -16.69 -7.53 5.18
N ASP A 101 -16.07 -6.36 5.04
CA ASP A 101 -16.74 -5.16 4.56
C ASP A 101 -16.84 -5.17 3.02
N GLU A 102 -18.04 -5.48 2.53
CA GLU A 102 -18.33 -5.53 1.09
C GLU A 102 -18.15 -4.18 0.39
N LYS A 103 -18.36 -3.06 1.10
CA LYS A 103 -18.17 -1.72 0.53
C LYS A 103 -16.70 -1.43 0.34
N ILE A 104 -15.87 -1.74 1.34
CA ILE A 104 -14.40 -1.60 1.21
C ILE A 104 -13.91 -2.50 0.07
N ARG A 105 -14.38 -3.75 -0.02
CA ARG A 105 -14.01 -4.65 -1.12
C ARG A 105 -14.35 -4.05 -2.48
N SER A 106 -15.60 -3.64 -2.67
CA SER A 106 -16.06 -3.04 -3.93
C SER A 106 -15.28 -1.77 -4.30
N ASN A 107 -14.97 -0.91 -3.32
CA ASN A 107 -14.23 0.32 -3.57
C ASN A 107 -12.77 0.04 -3.96
N VAL A 108 -12.13 -0.93 -3.30
CA VAL A 108 -10.78 -1.38 -3.65
C VAL A 108 -10.76 -1.95 -5.06
N ASP A 109 -11.74 -2.77 -5.44
CA ASP A 109 -11.83 -3.35 -6.77
C ASP A 109 -12.01 -2.27 -7.85
N LEU A 110 -12.95 -1.34 -7.64
CA LEU A 110 -13.18 -0.22 -8.56
C LEU A 110 -11.95 0.67 -8.72
N LEU A 111 -11.28 1.00 -7.61
CA LEU A 111 -10.07 1.80 -7.67
C LEU A 111 -8.96 1.03 -8.41
N SER A 112 -8.72 -0.23 -8.04
CA SER A 112 -7.73 -1.10 -8.68
C SER A 112 -7.91 -1.14 -10.21
N ASP A 113 -9.13 -1.39 -10.67
CA ASP A 113 -9.46 -1.44 -12.09
C ASP A 113 -9.17 -0.08 -12.76
N SER A 114 -9.53 1.03 -12.11
CA SER A 114 -9.18 2.38 -12.58
C SER A 114 -7.66 2.59 -12.69
N LEU A 115 -6.87 2.06 -11.76
CA LEU A 115 -5.40 2.19 -11.80
C LEU A 115 -4.81 1.39 -12.97
N ILE A 116 -5.30 0.16 -13.18
CA ILE A 116 -4.83 -0.73 -14.23
C ILE A 116 -5.10 -0.13 -15.63
N ILE A 117 -6.30 0.44 -15.84
CA ILE A 117 -6.67 1.03 -17.14
C ILE A 117 -6.06 2.42 -17.37
N SER A 118 -5.40 3.03 -16.37
CA SER A 118 -4.85 4.38 -16.48
C SER A 118 -3.70 4.50 -17.50
N GLY A 119 -3.18 3.37 -18.01
CA GLY A 119 -2.21 3.30 -19.11
C GLY A 119 -0.74 3.23 -18.67
N GLY A 120 -0.48 3.35 -17.36
CA GLY A 120 0.83 3.08 -16.74
C GLY A 120 2.00 3.80 -17.40
N THR A 121 3.16 3.12 -17.41
CA THR A 121 4.42 3.65 -17.93
C THR A 121 4.34 4.00 -19.41
N GLN A 122 3.61 3.23 -20.23
CA GLN A 122 3.53 3.49 -21.66
C GLN A 122 2.87 4.85 -21.94
N LYS A 123 1.71 5.11 -21.32
CA LYS A 123 1.02 6.39 -21.47
C LYS A 123 1.86 7.55 -20.94
N ALA A 124 2.63 7.35 -19.88
CA ALA A 124 3.55 8.36 -19.37
C ALA A 124 4.64 8.70 -20.39
N VAL A 125 5.27 7.69 -21.00
CA VAL A 125 6.26 7.87 -22.07
C VAL A 125 5.65 8.61 -23.26
N ASP A 126 4.48 8.19 -23.72
CA ASP A 126 3.79 8.82 -24.85
C ASP A 126 3.54 10.31 -24.58
N LYS A 127 3.08 10.66 -23.37
CA LYS A 127 2.84 12.07 -22.99
C LYS A 127 4.12 12.90 -22.90
N ILE A 128 5.22 12.31 -22.42
CA ILE A 128 6.52 12.98 -22.38
C ILE A 128 7.02 13.24 -23.82
N LEU A 129 6.90 12.26 -24.71
CA LEU A 129 7.32 12.39 -26.11
C LEU A 129 6.46 13.39 -26.89
N GLU A 130 5.14 13.37 -26.69
CA GLU A 130 4.21 14.38 -27.22
C GLU A 130 4.60 15.79 -26.75
N PHE A 131 4.89 15.97 -25.45
CA PHE A 131 5.30 17.26 -24.90
C PHE A 131 6.62 17.74 -25.52
N LYS A 132 7.59 16.84 -25.67
CA LYS A 132 8.88 17.14 -26.33
C LYS A 132 8.67 17.63 -27.76
N GLN A 133 7.84 16.95 -28.54
CA GLN A 133 7.54 17.32 -29.93
C GLN A 133 6.85 18.68 -30.03
N ARG A 134 5.84 18.94 -29.19
CA ARG A 134 5.11 20.23 -29.18
C ARG A 134 5.99 21.43 -28.83
N ASN A 135 7.02 21.23 -28.01
CA ASN A 135 7.89 22.31 -27.53
C ASN A 135 9.25 22.36 -28.25
N SER A 136 9.44 21.57 -29.32
CA SER A 136 10.70 21.52 -30.08
C SER A 136 11.95 21.30 -29.21
N ILE A 137 11.82 20.53 -28.11
CA ILE A 137 12.93 20.27 -27.20
C ILE A 137 13.88 19.27 -27.87
N SER A 138 15.03 19.76 -28.34
CA SER A 138 16.08 18.94 -28.92
C SER A 138 16.87 18.17 -27.85
N HIS A 139 17.48 17.05 -28.23
CA HIS A 139 18.38 16.29 -27.35
C HIS A 139 19.59 17.17 -26.99
N VAL A 140 19.72 17.55 -25.72
CA VAL A 140 21.02 17.92 -25.17
C VAL A 140 21.66 16.62 -24.67
N LEU A 141 22.29 15.88 -25.59
CA LEU A 141 23.24 14.85 -25.19
C LEU A 141 24.50 15.59 -24.70
N LYS A 142 24.78 15.48 -23.40
CA LYS A 142 26.14 15.67 -22.86
C LYS A 142 26.78 14.30 -22.72
#